data_AF-A0A8B8P0W7-F1
#
_entry.id   AF-A0A8B8P0W7-F1
#
_cell.length_a   1.000
_cell.length_b   1.000
_cell.length_c   1.000
_cell.angle_alpha   90.00
_cell.angle_beta   90.00
_cell.angle_gamma   90.00
#
_symmetry.space_group_name_H-M   'P 1'
#
loop_
_entity.id
_entity.type
_entity.pdbx_description
1 polymer ?
#
loop_
_entity_poly.entity_id
_entity_poly.type
_entity_poly.pdbx_seq_one_letter_code
_entity_poly.pdbx_strand_id
1 'polypeptide(L)'
;MASSVSGICSSSPSLKPKTPAAKPSVSGRREAVSFPSSSKLVDRAQSLSLTRSVAREISSDLAKADGAAAKKKPGLEKDSRSLWGRYVDWLYQHKELGLLLDVSRIGFTDEFVEEMEPRLQAALKAMEELEKGAIANPDEGRMVGHYWLRKSELAPTRFLKAQVENTLDAVCNFAADVVSGKIKPPPTSPVDRFTQILSVGIGGSALGPQFVAEALAPDNPPLKIRFIDNTDPAGIDHQIAQLGPELASTLVIVISKSGGTPETRNGLLEVQKAFREVGLDFAKQGVAITQENSLLDNTARIEGWLARFPMFDWVGGRTSEMSAVGLLPAALQGIDIREMLAGASLMDEANRTKVVKNNPAALLALCWYWASDGIGSKDMVILPYKDSLLLFSRYLQQLVMESLGKEFDLDGNRVNQGLTVYGNKGSTDQHAYIQQLREGVHNFFATFIEVLRDRPPGHDWELEPGVTCGDYLFGMLQGTRSALYANDRESITVTVQEVTPRSVGALIALYERAVGIYASLVNINAYHQPGVEAGKKAAAEVLALQKRVLSVLNEASCKEPVEPLSLEEVAERCHAPEEIIAHMAANDRALIAEGSCGSPRSIKVFLGECNVDALYA
;
A
#
# COMPACT_ATOMS: atom_id res chain seq x y z
N MET A 1 -50.58 52.30 -0.61
CA MET A 1 -49.55 53.25 -0.11
C MET A 1 -48.22 52.64 -0.52
N ALA A 2 -47.58 53.12 -1.60
CA ALA A 2 -46.66 54.26 -1.64
C ALA A 2 -45.31 53.92 -0.97
N SER A 3 -44.13 54.07 -1.59
CA SER A 3 -43.76 54.65 -2.92
C SER A 3 -42.32 54.20 -3.26
N SER A 4 -42.01 53.62 -4.44
CA SER A 4 -41.34 54.24 -5.63
C SER A 4 -40.08 55.09 -5.33
N VAL A 5 -38.98 55.06 -6.12
CA VAL A 5 -38.87 55.39 -7.57
C VAL A 5 -37.70 54.66 -8.30
N SER A 6 -37.79 54.61 -9.64
CA SER A 6 -36.85 54.12 -10.71
C SER A 6 -35.42 54.71 -10.72
N GLY A 7 -34.48 54.41 -11.64
CA GLY A 7 -34.40 53.64 -12.92
C GLY A 7 -32.94 53.73 -13.49
N ILE A 8 -32.54 53.43 -14.74
CA ILE A 8 -33.18 53.22 -16.07
C ILE A 8 -32.32 52.24 -16.93
N CYS A 9 -32.88 51.74 -18.05
CA CYS A 9 -32.33 50.91 -19.15
C CYS A 9 -31.00 51.41 -19.79
N SER A 10 -30.32 50.76 -20.76
CA SER A 10 -30.59 49.62 -21.68
C SER A 10 -29.24 49.06 -22.23
N SER A 11 -29.03 48.22 -23.28
CA SER A 11 -29.82 47.54 -24.34
C SER A 11 -28.97 46.44 -25.03
N SER A 12 -29.57 45.54 -25.83
CA SER A 12 -28.89 44.62 -26.79
C SER A 12 -29.11 45.09 -28.26
N PRO A 13 -28.50 44.47 -29.31
CA PRO A 13 -28.94 43.16 -29.83
C PRO A 13 -27.86 42.26 -30.49
N SER A 14 -28.27 41.08 -30.94
CA SER A 14 -27.49 40.03 -31.64
C SER A 14 -27.42 40.16 -33.16
N LEU A 15 -26.41 39.54 -33.81
CA LEU A 15 -26.50 39.02 -35.20
C LEU A 15 -25.39 37.99 -35.52
N LYS A 16 -25.67 37.03 -36.44
CA LYS A 16 -24.66 36.14 -37.08
C LYS A 16 -24.44 36.56 -38.57
N PRO A 17 -23.77 35.79 -39.45
CA PRO A 17 -22.38 36.05 -39.82
C PRO A 17 -22.19 36.36 -41.33
N LYS A 18 -21.02 36.89 -41.71
CA LYS A 18 -20.55 36.90 -43.11
C LYS A 18 -19.05 36.64 -43.23
N THR A 19 -18.66 35.92 -44.27
CA THR A 19 -17.28 35.76 -44.76
C THR A 19 -16.76 37.07 -45.39
N PRO A 20 -15.43 37.23 -45.42
CA PRO A 20 -14.77 37.37 -46.73
C PRO A 20 -13.50 36.49 -46.84
N ALA A 21 -12.79 36.61 -47.97
CA ALA A 21 -11.61 35.81 -48.31
C ALA A 21 -10.40 36.68 -48.74
N ALA A 22 -9.28 36.01 -49.05
CA ALA A 22 -8.04 36.50 -49.65
C ALA A 22 -7.00 37.20 -48.72
N LYS A 23 -5.73 37.09 -49.16
CA LYS A 23 -4.49 37.58 -48.49
C LYS A 23 -4.04 38.92 -49.10
N PRO A 24 -3.22 39.72 -48.41
CA PRO A 24 -1.75 39.59 -48.47
C PRO A 24 -1.12 39.60 -47.05
N SER A 25 0.18 39.44 -46.78
CA SER A 25 1.35 38.73 -47.35
C SER A 25 2.62 39.37 -46.72
N VAL A 26 3.66 38.58 -46.43
CA VAL A 26 5.07 38.99 -46.14
C VAL A 26 5.49 39.29 -44.68
N SER A 27 6.56 38.57 -44.28
CA SER A 27 7.58 38.78 -43.22
C SER A 27 7.21 38.98 -41.74
N GLY A 28 7.72 38.06 -40.92
CA GLY A 28 7.99 38.24 -39.49
C GLY A 28 8.68 36.98 -38.94
N ARG A 29 9.98 37.04 -38.61
CA ARG A 29 10.73 35.86 -38.14
C ARG A 29 10.27 35.44 -36.73
N ARG A 30 10.12 34.14 -36.52
CA ARG A 30 10.35 33.47 -35.23
C ARG A 30 11.33 32.33 -35.48
N GLU A 31 12.42 32.33 -34.73
CA GLU A 31 13.43 31.27 -34.79
C GLU A 31 12.96 30.12 -33.89
N ALA A 32 12.94 28.91 -34.43
CA ALA A 32 12.69 27.69 -33.67
C ALA A 32 14.04 27.05 -33.32
N VAL A 33 14.25 26.74 -32.05
CA VAL A 33 15.51 26.14 -31.59
C VAL A 33 15.58 24.70 -32.07
N SER A 34 16.52 24.42 -32.98
CA SER A 34 16.81 23.07 -33.48
C SER A 34 17.86 22.38 -32.60
N PHE A 35 17.58 21.18 -32.10
CA PHE A 35 18.59 20.33 -31.48
C PHE A 35 19.61 19.83 -32.53
N PRO A 36 20.92 19.80 -32.22
CA PRO A 36 21.94 19.44 -33.20
C PRO A 36 22.02 17.92 -33.42
N SER A 37 22.01 17.49 -34.69
CA SER A 37 22.19 16.10 -35.08
C SER A 37 23.68 15.72 -35.14
N SER A 38 24.17 14.95 -34.16
CA SER A 38 25.57 14.51 -34.10
C SER A 38 25.88 13.30 -34.98
N SER A 39 26.11 13.53 -36.28
CA SER A 39 26.57 12.48 -37.20
C SER A 39 28.08 12.22 -37.07
N LYS A 40 28.49 11.23 -36.27
CA LYS A 40 29.79 10.52 -36.37
C LYS A 40 29.92 9.38 -35.34
N LEU A 41 29.49 8.17 -35.71
CA LEU A 41 29.93 6.91 -35.07
C LEU A 41 29.75 5.74 -36.07
N VAL A 42 30.48 5.81 -37.18
CA VAL A 42 30.62 4.72 -38.15
C VAL A 42 32.03 4.16 -38.01
N ASP A 43 32.17 3.07 -37.24
CA ASP A 43 33.13 1.96 -37.45
C ASP A 43 33.21 1.04 -36.21
N ARG A 44 32.15 0.25 -35.97
CA ARG A 44 32.18 -1.02 -35.21
C ARG A 44 30.85 -1.78 -35.35
N ALA A 45 30.56 -2.23 -36.57
CA ALA A 45 29.29 -2.90 -36.91
C ALA A 45 29.51 -4.22 -37.66
N GLN A 46 30.14 -5.19 -36.99
CA GLN A 46 30.10 -6.61 -37.37
C GLN A 46 29.91 -7.46 -36.09
N SER A 47 29.24 -8.61 -36.22
CA SER A 47 28.81 -9.48 -35.10
C SER A 47 27.76 -8.88 -34.15
N LEU A 48 26.58 -8.56 -34.68
CA LEU A 48 25.33 -8.61 -33.92
C LEU A 48 24.44 -9.74 -34.48
N SER A 49 24.04 -10.66 -33.62
CA SER A 49 23.16 -11.79 -33.96
C SER A 49 21.69 -11.37 -33.94
N LEU A 50 20.84 -12.20 -34.55
CA LEU A 50 19.38 -12.02 -34.62
C LEU A 50 18.77 -11.79 -33.23
N THR A 51 18.29 -10.58 -32.98
CA THR A 51 17.64 -10.21 -31.72
C THR A 51 16.27 -10.87 -31.62
N ARG A 52 16.10 -11.87 -30.75
CA ARG A 52 14.77 -12.41 -30.41
C ARG A 52 13.93 -11.36 -29.70
N SER A 53 12.62 -11.43 -29.88
CA SER A 53 11.65 -10.66 -29.09
C SER A 53 11.75 -11.07 -27.62
N VAL A 54 11.98 -10.12 -26.72
CA VAL A 54 12.01 -10.35 -25.26
C VAL A 54 10.58 -10.38 -24.71
N ALA A 55 9.77 -11.31 -25.22
CA ALA A 55 8.73 -11.92 -24.39
C ALA A 55 9.43 -12.83 -23.36
N ARG A 56 8.82 -13.06 -22.19
CA ARG A 56 9.40 -13.89 -21.13
C ARG A 56 9.61 -15.33 -21.63
N GLU A 57 10.80 -15.67 -22.11
CA GLU A 57 11.26 -17.06 -22.22
C GLU A 57 11.43 -17.59 -20.79
N ILE A 58 10.36 -18.19 -20.25
CA ILE A 58 10.40 -18.93 -18.98
C ILE A 58 11.45 -20.03 -19.14
N SER A 59 12.43 -20.08 -18.23
CA SER A 59 13.48 -21.11 -18.28
C SER A 59 12.84 -22.50 -18.18
N SER A 60 12.89 -23.25 -19.27
CA SER A 60 12.38 -24.61 -19.37
C SER A 60 13.13 -25.62 -18.51
N ASP A 61 14.17 -25.18 -17.77
CA ASP A 61 15.03 -26.04 -16.97
C ASP A 61 14.64 -26.10 -15.49
N LEU A 62 13.89 -25.10 -14.97
CA LEU A 62 13.26 -25.21 -13.65
C LEU A 62 12.01 -26.11 -13.67
N ALA A 63 11.32 -26.18 -14.81
CA ALA A 63 10.16 -27.06 -15.00
C ALA A 63 10.52 -28.55 -15.21
N LYS A 64 11.79 -28.96 -15.00
CA LYS A 64 12.27 -30.33 -15.19
C LYS A 64 12.50 -31.12 -13.89
N ALA A 65 12.18 -30.52 -12.72
CA ALA A 65 12.29 -31.20 -11.44
C ALA A 65 11.37 -32.44 -11.35
N ASP A 66 10.16 -32.35 -11.91
CA ASP A 66 9.23 -33.46 -12.10
C ASP A 66 9.08 -33.80 -13.59
N GLY A 67 9.24 -35.09 -13.92
CA GLY A 67 9.27 -35.59 -15.31
C GLY A 67 7.93 -35.62 -16.04
N ALA A 68 6.96 -34.80 -15.65
CA ALA A 68 5.63 -34.75 -16.25
C ALA A 68 5.61 -33.86 -17.50
N ALA A 69 5.32 -34.43 -18.67
CA ALA A 69 4.98 -33.63 -19.84
C ALA A 69 3.74 -32.79 -19.52
N ALA A 70 3.83 -31.47 -19.70
CA ALA A 70 2.81 -30.52 -19.28
C ALA A 70 1.42 -30.86 -19.87
N LYS A 71 0.55 -31.46 -19.06
CA LYS A 71 -0.84 -31.72 -19.42
C LYS A 71 -1.49 -30.37 -19.76
N LYS A 72 -2.04 -30.24 -20.97
CA LYS A 72 -2.80 -29.04 -21.33
C LYS A 72 -3.95 -28.88 -20.34
N LYS A 73 -3.94 -27.80 -19.54
CA LYS A 73 -5.01 -27.51 -18.59
C LYS A 73 -6.38 -27.54 -19.28
N PRO A 74 -7.42 -28.09 -18.62
CA PRO A 74 -8.78 -27.97 -19.08
C PRO A 74 -9.18 -26.48 -19.15
N GLY A 75 -10.08 -26.16 -20.08
CA GLY A 75 -10.72 -24.85 -20.10
C GLY A 75 -11.73 -24.71 -18.97
N LEU A 76 -12.25 -23.50 -18.77
CA LEU A 76 -13.39 -23.29 -17.89
C LEU A 76 -14.61 -24.04 -18.42
N GLU A 77 -15.36 -24.69 -17.53
CA GLU A 77 -16.65 -25.31 -17.85
C GLU A 77 -17.59 -24.27 -18.51
N LYS A 78 -18.26 -24.68 -19.60
CA LYS A 78 -19.14 -23.87 -20.44
C LYS A 78 -20.58 -24.37 -20.47
N ASP A 79 -20.86 -25.64 -20.15
CA ASP A 79 -22.24 -26.08 -20.00
C ASP A 79 -22.87 -25.41 -18.77
N SER A 80 -24.04 -24.81 -18.96
CA SER A 80 -24.68 -24.01 -17.91
C SER A 80 -25.24 -24.85 -16.76
N ARG A 81 -25.50 -26.14 -16.96
CA ARG A 81 -25.92 -27.06 -15.89
C ARG A 81 -24.71 -27.58 -15.12
N SER A 82 -23.64 -27.96 -15.81
CA SER A 82 -22.38 -28.34 -15.17
C SER A 82 -21.78 -27.19 -14.36
N LEU A 83 -21.78 -25.96 -14.90
CA LEU A 83 -21.33 -24.77 -14.17
C LEU A 83 -22.21 -24.47 -12.95
N TRP A 84 -23.52 -24.67 -13.05
CA TRP A 84 -24.43 -24.52 -11.90
C TRP A 84 -24.21 -25.60 -10.85
N GLY A 85 -23.97 -26.86 -11.25
CA GLY A 85 -23.56 -27.94 -10.34
C GLY A 85 -22.26 -27.56 -9.61
N ARG A 86 -21.23 -27.20 -10.37
CA ARG A 86 -19.95 -26.71 -9.83
C ARG A 86 -20.11 -25.51 -8.89
N TYR A 87 -21.02 -24.58 -9.17
CA TYR A 87 -21.36 -23.49 -8.26
C TYR A 87 -21.96 -24.01 -6.95
N VAL A 88 -22.96 -24.89 -6.99
CA VAL A 88 -23.56 -25.49 -5.78
C VAL A 88 -22.53 -26.32 -4.99
N ASP A 89 -21.66 -27.06 -5.68
CA ASP A 89 -20.69 -27.99 -5.08
C ASP A 89 -19.41 -27.32 -4.54
N TRP A 90 -19.15 -26.05 -4.89
CA TRP A 90 -17.94 -25.31 -4.52
C TRP A 90 -18.19 -23.89 -3.99
N LEU A 91 -19.44 -23.42 -3.89
CA LEU A 91 -19.79 -22.19 -3.19
C LEU A 91 -19.60 -22.38 -1.68
N TYR A 92 -18.66 -21.64 -1.11
CA TYR A 92 -18.54 -21.50 0.33
C TYR A 92 -19.45 -20.37 0.85
N GLN A 93 -20.09 -20.57 2.01
CA GLN A 93 -20.96 -19.60 2.67
C GLN A 93 -20.70 -19.56 4.19
N HIS A 94 -20.33 -18.39 4.72
CA HIS A 94 -20.29 -18.13 6.17
C HIS A 94 -21.48 -17.26 6.60
N LYS A 95 -22.54 -17.91 7.11
CA LYS A 95 -23.84 -17.26 7.38
C LYS A 95 -23.76 -16.08 8.35
N GLU A 96 -23.01 -16.19 9.45
CA GLU A 96 -22.90 -15.09 10.44
C GLU A 96 -22.12 -13.88 9.91
N LEU A 97 -21.19 -14.08 8.96
CA LEU A 97 -20.42 -12.99 8.37
C LEU A 97 -21.11 -12.37 7.14
N GLY A 98 -22.22 -12.95 6.68
CA GLY A 98 -22.84 -12.59 5.41
C GLY A 98 -21.87 -12.72 4.22
N LEU A 99 -20.93 -13.67 4.29
CA LEU A 99 -19.82 -13.83 3.34
C LEU A 99 -20.02 -15.07 2.46
N LEU A 100 -19.79 -14.91 1.15
CA LEU A 100 -19.72 -15.99 0.18
C LEU A 100 -18.35 -16.00 -0.51
N LEU A 101 -17.92 -17.17 -0.96
CA LEU A 101 -16.78 -17.35 -1.84
C LEU A 101 -17.16 -18.31 -2.96
N ASP A 102 -17.28 -17.77 -4.17
CA ASP A 102 -17.59 -18.49 -5.41
C ASP A 102 -16.31 -18.69 -6.22
N VAL A 103 -15.91 -19.95 -6.39
CA VAL A 103 -14.76 -20.40 -7.17
C VAL A 103 -15.14 -21.19 -8.43
N SER A 104 -16.44 -21.20 -8.80
CA SER A 104 -16.96 -21.97 -9.94
C SER A 104 -16.28 -21.63 -11.27
N ARG A 105 -15.81 -20.39 -11.43
CA ARG A 105 -15.12 -19.86 -12.62
C ARG A 105 -13.58 -19.92 -12.54
N ILE A 106 -13.04 -20.84 -11.73
CA ILE A 106 -11.64 -21.30 -11.76
C ILE A 106 -11.60 -22.72 -12.35
N GLY A 107 -10.57 -23.05 -13.15
CA GLY A 107 -10.54 -24.27 -13.97
C GLY A 107 -10.15 -25.59 -13.28
N PHE A 108 -9.90 -25.61 -11.97
CA PHE A 108 -9.43 -26.83 -11.29
C PHE A 108 -10.45 -27.97 -11.35
N THR A 109 -9.99 -29.19 -11.62
CA THR A 109 -10.85 -30.39 -11.63
C THR A 109 -10.84 -31.10 -10.27
N ASP A 110 -11.77 -32.02 -10.03
CA ASP A 110 -11.84 -32.75 -8.77
C ASP A 110 -10.59 -33.65 -8.58
N GLU A 111 -10.06 -34.26 -9.65
CA GLU A 111 -8.83 -35.05 -9.61
C GLU A 111 -7.60 -34.20 -9.24
N PHE A 112 -7.58 -32.91 -9.62
CA PHE A 112 -6.52 -31.99 -9.19
C PHE A 112 -6.65 -31.64 -7.69
N VAL A 113 -7.86 -31.62 -7.13
CA VAL A 113 -8.01 -31.44 -5.68
C VAL A 113 -7.58 -32.71 -4.94
N GLU A 114 -7.90 -33.90 -5.46
CA GLU A 114 -7.36 -35.16 -4.92
C GLU A 114 -5.82 -35.22 -4.96
N GLU A 115 -5.19 -34.71 -6.03
CA GLU A 115 -3.74 -34.57 -6.16
C GLU A 115 -3.14 -33.58 -5.13
N MET A 116 -3.84 -32.46 -4.88
CA MET A 116 -3.39 -31.41 -3.95
C MET A 116 -3.74 -31.67 -2.48
N GLU A 117 -4.69 -32.55 -2.17
CA GLU A 117 -5.20 -32.82 -0.82
C GLU A 117 -4.08 -33.12 0.21
N PRO A 118 -3.05 -33.95 -0.08
CA PRO A 118 -1.95 -34.17 0.88
C PRO A 118 -1.16 -32.90 1.21
N ARG A 119 -0.99 -31.99 0.23
CA ARG A 119 -0.28 -30.71 0.39
C ARG A 119 -1.15 -29.70 1.14
N LEU A 120 -2.46 -29.70 0.89
CA LEU A 120 -3.43 -28.89 1.62
C LEU A 120 -3.51 -29.31 3.09
N GLN A 121 -3.57 -30.61 3.39
CA GLN A 121 -3.54 -31.10 4.77
C GLN A 121 -2.21 -30.78 5.49
N ALA A 122 -1.07 -30.83 4.78
CA ALA A 122 0.21 -30.38 5.31
C ALA A 122 0.21 -28.87 5.63
N ALA A 123 -0.29 -28.03 4.72
CA ALA A 123 -0.40 -26.58 4.93
C ALA A 123 -1.37 -26.21 6.07
N LEU A 124 -2.51 -26.89 6.16
CA LEU A 124 -3.48 -26.71 7.25
C LEU A 124 -2.89 -27.12 8.60
N LYS A 125 -2.10 -28.20 8.65
CA LYS A 125 -1.32 -28.57 9.85
C LYS A 125 -0.25 -27.53 10.18
N ALA A 126 0.44 -26.96 9.19
CA ALA A 126 1.43 -25.90 9.42
C ALA A 126 0.78 -24.64 10.03
N MET A 127 -0.42 -24.28 9.59
CA MET A 127 -1.22 -23.21 10.21
C MET A 127 -1.66 -23.56 11.65
N GLU A 128 -2.00 -24.81 11.93
CA GLU A 128 -2.38 -25.28 13.27
C GLU A 128 -1.20 -25.20 14.27
N GLU A 129 0.01 -25.60 13.86
CA GLU A 129 1.21 -25.48 14.70
C GLU A 129 1.70 -24.03 14.85
N LEU A 130 1.53 -23.20 13.82
CA LEU A 130 1.80 -21.75 13.89
C LEU A 130 0.95 -21.09 14.97
N GLU A 131 -0.36 -21.34 15.00
CA GLU A 131 -1.25 -20.79 16.04
C GLU A 131 -0.89 -21.25 17.46
N LYS A 132 -0.33 -22.46 17.62
CA LYS A 132 0.21 -22.97 18.90
C LYS A 132 1.53 -22.31 19.33
N GLY A 133 2.10 -21.43 18.52
CA GLY A 133 3.35 -20.73 18.81
C GLY A 133 4.61 -21.41 18.27
N ALA A 134 4.51 -22.22 17.22
CA ALA A 134 5.69 -22.69 16.51
C ALA A 134 6.50 -21.53 15.89
N ILE A 135 7.80 -21.74 15.69
CA ILE A 135 8.68 -20.81 14.96
C ILE A 135 8.36 -20.93 13.46
N ALA A 136 7.37 -20.16 13.01
CA ALA A 136 6.95 -20.10 11.61
C ALA A 136 7.82 -19.15 10.75
N ASN A 137 8.67 -18.35 11.38
CA ASN A 137 9.65 -17.48 10.71
C ASN A 137 11.08 -17.94 11.10
N PRO A 138 11.63 -18.99 10.46
CA PRO A 138 12.90 -19.58 10.85
C PRO A 138 14.10 -18.64 10.72
N ASP A 139 14.17 -17.82 9.66
CA ASP A 139 15.31 -16.93 9.40
C ASP A 139 15.52 -15.86 10.49
N GLU A 140 14.42 -15.42 11.13
CA GLU A 140 14.48 -14.47 12.26
C GLU A 140 14.31 -15.14 13.63
N GLY A 141 14.09 -16.47 13.66
CA GLY A 141 13.83 -17.23 14.88
C GLY A 141 12.53 -16.86 15.60
N ARG A 142 11.49 -16.41 14.87
CA ARG A 142 10.27 -15.81 15.44
C ARG A 142 9.01 -16.67 15.32
N MET A 143 8.15 -16.56 16.33
CA MET A 143 6.73 -16.92 16.25
C MET A 143 5.98 -15.93 15.33
N VAL A 144 4.78 -16.32 14.88
CA VAL A 144 3.88 -15.46 14.10
C VAL A 144 2.52 -15.47 14.77
N GLY A 145 2.14 -14.36 15.41
CA GLY A 145 1.05 -14.35 16.40
C GLY A 145 -0.13 -13.42 16.13
N HIS A 146 -0.26 -12.85 14.93
CA HIS A 146 -1.33 -11.89 14.61
C HIS A 146 -2.74 -12.48 14.82
N TYR A 147 -2.90 -13.80 14.70
CA TYR A 147 -4.10 -14.56 15.07
C TYR A 147 -4.52 -14.38 16.54
N TRP A 148 -3.57 -14.23 17.47
CA TRP A 148 -3.86 -14.05 18.90
C TRP A 148 -4.41 -12.67 19.24
N LEU A 149 -4.15 -11.66 18.39
CA LEU A 149 -4.67 -10.29 18.56
C LEU A 149 -6.21 -10.27 18.55
N ARG A 150 -6.81 -11.16 17.75
CA ARG A 150 -8.25 -11.36 17.57
C ARG A 150 -8.83 -12.54 18.34
N LYS A 151 -7.99 -13.34 19.01
CA LYS A 151 -8.40 -14.44 19.89
C LYS A 151 -7.35 -14.69 20.97
N SER A 152 -7.34 -13.82 21.99
CA SER A 152 -6.32 -13.81 23.07
C SER A 152 -6.23 -15.14 23.83
N GLU A 153 -7.31 -15.91 23.87
CA GLU A 153 -7.40 -17.19 24.58
C GLU A 153 -6.61 -18.32 23.89
N LEU A 154 -6.20 -18.14 22.63
CA LEU A 154 -5.34 -19.06 21.89
C LEU A 154 -3.85 -18.71 22.00
N ALA A 155 -3.49 -17.63 22.70
CA ALA A 155 -2.09 -17.23 22.87
C ALA A 155 -1.31 -18.32 23.65
N PRO A 156 -0.11 -18.76 23.19
CA PRO A 156 0.63 -19.90 23.75
C PRO A 156 1.01 -19.78 25.23
N THR A 157 1.01 -18.56 25.78
CA THR A 157 1.29 -18.32 27.20
C THR A 157 0.33 -17.29 27.78
N ARG A 158 0.11 -17.38 29.10
CA ARG A 158 -0.65 -16.37 29.87
C ARG A 158 -0.04 -14.96 29.76
N PHE A 159 1.27 -14.87 29.54
CA PHE A 159 1.97 -13.60 29.33
C PHE A 159 1.59 -12.96 28.00
N LEU A 160 1.66 -13.72 26.89
CA LEU A 160 1.23 -13.25 25.56
C LEU A 160 -0.26 -12.87 25.57
N LYS A 161 -1.11 -13.68 26.21
CA LYS A 161 -2.53 -13.37 26.41
C LYS A 161 -2.71 -12.01 27.09
N ALA A 162 -2.06 -11.79 28.23
CA ALA A 162 -2.15 -10.55 28.98
C ALA A 162 -1.57 -9.34 28.23
N GLN A 163 -0.50 -9.53 27.42
CA GLN A 163 0.03 -8.48 26.56
C GLN A 163 -1.01 -8.00 25.52
N VAL A 164 -1.74 -8.93 24.87
CA VAL A 164 -2.82 -8.59 23.93
C VAL A 164 -3.96 -7.85 24.64
N GLU A 165 -4.47 -8.41 25.74
CA GLU A 165 -5.64 -7.88 26.44
C GLU A 165 -5.37 -6.49 27.05
N ASN A 166 -4.25 -6.33 27.75
CA ASN A 166 -3.84 -5.04 28.30
C ASN A 166 -3.62 -3.98 27.21
N THR A 167 -3.14 -4.37 26.02
CA THR A 167 -2.93 -3.44 24.90
C THR A 167 -4.26 -3.01 24.28
N LEU A 168 -5.20 -3.94 24.07
CA LEU A 168 -6.52 -3.64 23.55
C LEU A 168 -7.30 -2.72 24.49
N ASP A 169 -7.28 -3.00 25.80
CA ASP A 169 -7.96 -2.14 26.77
C ASP A 169 -7.25 -0.79 26.95
N ALA A 170 -5.92 -0.72 26.86
CA ALA A 170 -5.21 0.57 26.82
C ALA A 170 -5.61 1.41 25.59
N VAL A 171 -5.71 0.81 24.40
CA VAL A 171 -6.19 1.47 23.18
C VAL A 171 -7.63 1.97 23.34
N CYS A 172 -8.53 1.13 23.84
CA CYS A 172 -9.93 1.50 24.09
C CYS A 172 -10.05 2.68 25.07
N ASN A 173 -9.34 2.61 26.21
CA ASN A 173 -9.39 3.65 27.24
C ASN A 173 -8.79 4.97 26.75
N PHE A 174 -7.66 4.93 26.04
CA PHE A 174 -7.03 6.15 25.50
C PHE A 174 -7.89 6.80 24.40
N ALA A 175 -8.45 6.01 23.48
CA ALA A 175 -9.34 6.53 22.44
C ALA A 175 -10.61 7.16 23.04
N ALA A 176 -11.24 6.51 24.03
CA ALA A 176 -12.39 7.05 24.75
C ALA A 176 -12.04 8.35 25.52
N ASP A 177 -10.87 8.40 26.16
CA ASP A 177 -10.38 9.60 26.84
C ASP A 177 -10.14 10.78 25.88
N VAL A 178 -9.60 10.53 24.69
CA VAL A 178 -9.39 11.55 23.65
C VAL A 178 -10.72 12.04 23.08
N VAL A 179 -11.59 11.13 22.64
CA VAL A 179 -12.88 11.47 22.00
C VAL A 179 -13.83 12.19 22.97
N SER A 180 -13.79 11.85 24.27
CA SER A 180 -14.54 12.55 25.31
C SER A 180 -13.98 13.93 25.69
N GLY A 181 -12.73 14.25 25.32
CA GLY A 181 -12.05 15.49 25.71
C GLY A 181 -11.41 15.44 27.12
N LYS A 182 -11.28 14.26 27.72
CA LYS A 182 -10.53 14.05 28.98
C LYS A 182 -9.02 14.14 28.74
N ILE A 183 -8.54 13.54 27.65
CA ILE A 183 -7.27 13.89 27.02
C ILE A 183 -7.59 14.91 25.93
N LYS A 184 -6.94 16.07 25.99
CA LYS A 184 -7.23 17.24 25.16
C LYS A 184 -5.95 17.93 24.70
N PRO A 185 -5.97 18.70 23.61
CA PRO A 185 -4.80 19.42 23.14
C PRO A 185 -4.34 20.49 24.16
N PRO A 186 -3.13 21.05 23.97
CA PRO A 186 -2.61 22.11 24.83
C PRO A 186 -3.53 23.34 24.92
N PRO A 187 -3.46 24.15 25.99
CA PRO A 187 -4.23 25.39 26.12
C PRO A 187 -3.95 26.47 25.06
N THR A 188 -2.96 26.26 24.19
CA THR A 188 -2.69 27.08 22.98
C THR A 188 -3.58 26.70 21.79
N SER A 189 -4.34 25.60 21.88
CA SER A 189 -5.28 25.16 20.87
C SER A 189 -6.51 26.08 20.80
N PRO A 190 -7.06 26.36 19.61
CA PRO A 190 -8.31 27.12 19.47
C PRO A 190 -9.56 26.31 19.86
N VAL A 191 -9.43 25.02 20.15
CA VAL A 191 -10.51 24.08 20.48
C VAL A 191 -10.17 23.24 21.71
N ASP A 192 -11.18 22.75 22.43
CA ASP A 192 -11.03 21.99 23.68
C ASP A 192 -10.77 20.50 23.49
N ARG A 193 -10.71 20.02 22.23
CA ARG A 193 -10.57 18.60 21.84
C ARG A 193 -9.63 18.42 20.67
N PHE A 194 -9.09 17.22 20.53
CA PHE A 194 -8.40 16.82 19.30
C PHE A 194 -9.44 16.67 18.17
N THR A 195 -9.11 17.12 16.96
CA THR A 195 -10.00 17.06 15.79
C THR A 195 -9.37 16.37 14.58
N GLN A 196 -8.04 16.17 14.62
CA GLN A 196 -7.27 15.56 13.54
C GLN A 196 -6.33 14.48 14.11
N ILE A 197 -6.00 13.48 13.30
CA ILE A 197 -4.92 12.52 13.50
C ILE A 197 -3.92 12.73 12.37
N LEU A 198 -2.63 12.86 12.69
CA LEU A 198 -1.55 12.76 11.71
C LEU A 198 -0.77 11.48 11.99
N SER A 199 -1.02 10.45 11.18
CA SER A 199 -0.37 9.14 11.29
C SER A 199 0.91 9.12 10.46
N VAL A 200 2.06 8.95 11.13
CA VAL A 200 3.40 8.96 10.52
C VAL A 200 3.97 7.54 10.59
N GLY A 201 4.12 6.89 9.44
CA GLY A 201 4.54 5.49 9.35
C GLY A 201 4.47 4.97 7.92
N ILE A 202 5.32 4.02 7.54
CA ILE A 202 5.42 3.49 6.16
C ILE A 202 5.06 1.99 6.07
N GLY A 203 4.54 1.59 4.91
CA GLY A 203 4.23 0.19 4.57
C GLY A 203 3.20 -0.40 5.54
N GLY A 204 3.60 -1.41 6.31
CA GLY A 204 2.71 -2.07 7.27
C GLY A 204 2.20 -1.14 8.38
N SER A 205 2.92 -0.04 8.61
CA SER A 205 2.55 1.00 9.58
C SER A 205 1.54 2.02 9.04
N ALA A 206 1.09 1.88 7.78
CA ALA A 206 0.17 2.83 7.14
C ALA A 206 -0.85 2.20 6.16
N LEU A 207 -0.49 1.19 5.36
CA LEU A 207 -1.40 0.62 4.35
C LEU A 207 -2.63 -0.07 4.95
N GLY A 208 -2.50 -0.67 6.12
CA GLY A 208 -3.64 -1.16 6.91
C GLY A 208 -4.52 -0.01 7.42
N PRO A 209 -3.96 0.94 8.22
CA PRO A 209 -4.72 2.07 8.74
C PRO A 209 -5.37 2.95 7.66
N GLN A 210 -4.71 3.15 6.51
CA GLN A 210 -5.26 3.82 5.34
C GLN A 210 -6.47 3.07 4.78
N PHE A 211 -6.36 1.76 4.57
CA PHE A 211 -7.46 0.94 4.07
C PHE A 211 -8.66 0.95 5.04
N VAL A 212 -8.42 0.78 6.33
CA VAL A 212 -9.49 0.78 7.34
C VAL A 212 -10.14 2.16 7.50
N ALA A 213 -9.38 3.25 7.40
CA ALA A 213 -9.93 4.60 7.37
C ALA A 213 -10.85 4.84 6.15
N GLU A 214 -10.40 4.51 4.93
CA GLU A 214 -11.20 4.65 3.70
C GLU A 214 -12.43 3.72 3.71
N ALA A 215 -12.29 2.52 4.27
CA ALA A 215 -13.34 1.50 4.25
C ALA A 215 -14.48 1.76 5.26
N LEU A 216 -14.17 2.37 6.41
CA LEU A 216 -15.05 2.34 7.59
C LEU A 216 -15.24 3.67 8.33
N ALA A 217 -14.48 4.73 8.02
CA ALA A 217 -14.67 6.01 8.72
C ALA A 217 -16.06 6.59 8.39
N PRO A 218 -16.84 7.05 9.39
CA PRO A 218 -18.08 7.77 9.13
C PRO A 218 -17.79 9.13 8.50
N ASP A 219 -18.75 9.69 7.74
CA ASP A 219 -18.62 10.98 7.02
C ASP A 219 -18.11 12.14 7.89
N ASN A 220 -18.42 12.09 9.19
CA ASN A 220 -17.99 13.05 10.20
C ASN A 220 -17.38 12.28 11.40
N PRO A 221 -16.11 11.86 11.31
CA PRO A 221 -15.46 11.13 12.39
C PRO A 221 -15.07 12.11 13.52
N PRO A 222 -14.97 11.65 14.79
CA PRO A 222 -14.58 12.51 15.92
C PRO A 222 -13.22 13.18 15.71
N LEU A 223 -12.26 12.44 15.15
CA LEU A 223 -11.01 12.95 14.62
C LEU A 223 -10.87 12.51 13.15
N LYS A 224 -10.45 13.42 12.26
CA LYS A 224 -10.15 13.12 10.84
C LYS A 224 -8.70 12.70 10.68
N ILE A 225 -8.41 11.65 9.90
CA ILE A 225 -7.04 11.14 9.73
C ILE A 225 -6.35 11.64 8.46
N ARG A 226 -5.05 11.90 8.58
CA ARG A 226 -4.10 12.17 7.48
C ARG A 226 -2.85 11.31 7.69
N PHE A 227 -2.13 11.02 6.60
CA PHE A 227 -0.99 10.11 6.60
C PHE A 227 0.27 10.75 6.04
N ILE A 228 1.41 10.47 6.68
CA ILE A 228 2.76 10.67 6.13
C ILE A 228 3.42 9.29 6.09
N ASP A 229 3.47 8.71 4.90
CA ASP A 229 3.97 7.35 4.63
C ASP A 229 5.14 7.30 3.64
N ASN A 230 5.60 8.45 3.17
CA ASN A 230 6.73 8.60 2.26
C ASN A 230 7.68 9.71 2.78
N THR A 231 8.95 9.66 2.37
CA THR A 231 9.97 10.67 2.70
C THR A 231 10.06 11.82 1.69
N ASP A 232 9.13 11.89 0.73
CA ASP A 232 9.00 13.00 -0.22
C ASP A 232 8.65 14.31 0.53
N PRO A 233 9.53 15.33 0.52
CA PRO A 233 9.28 16.59 1.22
C PRO A 233 8.00 17.27 0.77
N ALA A 234 7.66 17.25 -0.53
CA ALA A 234 6.45 17.89 -1.05
C ALA A 234 5.17 17.21 -0.51
N GLY A 235 5.22 15.90 -0.26
CA GLY A 235 4.13 15.15 0.39
C GLY A 235 3.99 15.52 1.87
N ILE A 236 5.10 15.62 2.59
CA ILE A 236 5.15 16.02 4.01
C ILE A 236 4.64 17.46 4.19
N ASP A 237 5.21 18.40 3.44
CA ASP A 237 4.84 19.82 3.45
C ASP A 237 3.36 20.00 3.11
N HIS A 238 2.82 19.24 2.16
CA HIS A 238 1.41 19.30 1.81
C HIS A 238 0.50 18.90 2.97
N GLN A 239 0.80 17.81 3.71
CA GLN A 239 -0.04 17.41 4.85
C GLN A 239 0.03 18.41 6.00
N ILE A 240 1.22 18.97 6.28
CA ILE A 240 1.42 19.99 7.31
C ILE A 240 0.67 21.29 6.94
N ALA A 241 0.79 21.74 5.69
CA ALA A 241 0.09 22.93 5.19
C ALA A 241 -1.44 22.74 5.12
N GLN A 242 -1.92 21.52 4.83
CA GLN A 242 -3.35 21.17 4.83
C GLN A 242 -3.97 21.10 6.23
N LEU A 243 -3.17 20.88 7.28
CA LEU A 243 -3.60 21.05 8.67
C LEU A 243 -3.60 22.54 9.05
N GLY A 244 -2.50 23.25 8.78
CA GLY A 244 -2.38 24.68 9.07
C GLY A 244 -2.75 25.00 10.54
N PRO A 245 -3.75 25.87 10.81
CA PRO A 245 -4.22 26.15 12.17
C PRO A 245 -4.75 24.92 12.94
N GLU A 246 -5.23 23.88 12.25
CA GLU A 246 -5.73 22.66 12.92
C GLU A 246 -4.61 21.87 13.62
N LEU A 247 -3.33 22.12 13.28
CA LEU A 247 -2.15 21.47 13.87
C LEU A 247 -2.12 21.56 15.40
N ALA A 248 -2.61 22.66 15.99
CA ALA A 248 -2.74 22.82 17.44
C ALA A 248 -3.82 21.93 18.08
N SER A 249 -4.59 21.19 17.28
CA SER A 249 -5.62 20.23 17.67
C SER A 249 -5.41 18.83 17.03
N THR A 250 -4.22 18.59 16.47
CA THR A 250 -3.83 17.32 15.85
C THR A 250 -3.17 16.39 16.85
N LEU A 251 -3.63 15.14 16.93
CA LEU A 251 -2.92 14.07 17.61
C LEU A 251 -1.95 13.41 16.61
N VAL A 252 -0.65 13.37 16.91
CA VAL A 252 0.35 12.77 16.02
C VAL A 252 0.64 11.35 16.47
N ILE A 253 0.38 10.36 15.63
CA ILE A 253 0.62 8.94 15.93
C ILE A 253 1.82 8.48 15.10
N VAL A 254 2.91 8.10 15.75
CA VAL A 254 4.18 7.74 15.11
C VAL A 254 4.38 6.22 15.20
N ILE A 255 4.46 5.55 14.06
CA ILE A 255 4.35 4.09 13.95
C ILE A 255 5.62 3.52 13.29
N SER A 256 6.51 2.95 14.09
CA SER A 256 7.70 2.24 13.62
C SER A 256 8.13 1.18 14.63
N LYS A 257 8.19 -0.09 14.20
CA LYS A 257 8.57 -1.22 15.06
C LYS A 257 9.96 -1.03 15.70
N SER A 258 10.96 -0.65 14.92
CA SER A 258 12.34 -0.44 15.39
C SER A 258 12.59 0.99 15.89
N GLY A 259 11.69 1.93 15.61
CA GLY A 259 11.90 3.37 15.79
C GLY A 259 12.97 3.98 14.86
N GLY A 260 13.64 3.17 14.04
CA GLY A 260 14.74 3.57 13.17
C GLY A 260 14.41 3.60 11.68
N THR A 261 13.13 3.41 11.31
CA THR A 261 12.66 3.49 9.91
C THR A 261 12.92 4.90 9.35
N PRO A 262 13.76 5.07 8.30
CA PRO A 262 14.18 6.40 7.86
C PRO A 262 13.02 7.32 7.48
N GLU A 263 12.05 6.81 6.75
CA GLU A 263 10.90 7.56 6.23
C GLU A 263 10.00 8.05 7.37
N THR A 264 9.67 7.15 8.32
CA THR A 264 8.94 7.52 9.55
C THR A 264 9.71 8.52 10.40
N ARG A 265 11.03 8.36 10.53
CA ARG A 265 11.89 9.27 11.32
C ARG A 265 11.98 10.66 10.68
N ASN A 266 12.07 10.73 9.35
CA ASN A 266 12.09 11.99 8.61
C ASN A 266 10.75 12.72 8.76
N GLY A 267 9.63 12.01 8.58
CA GLY A 267 8.29 12.56 8.82
C GLY A 267 8.10 13.07 10.25
N LEU A 268 8.60 12.33 11.26
CA LEU A 268 8.58 12.78 12.66
C LEU A 268 9.36 14.09 12.84
N LEU A 269 10.57 14.19 12.30
CA LEU A 269 11.42 15.37 12.48
C LEU A 269 10.87 16.62 11.79
N GLU A 270 10.29 16.49 10.60
CA GLU A 270 9.62 17.59 9.90
C GLU A 270 8.33 18.03 10.61
N VAL A 271 7.53 17.09 11.14
CA VAL A 271 6.37 17.45 11.98
C VAL A 271 6.82 18.12 13.28
N GLN A 272 7.86 17.61 13.96
CA GLN A 272 8.44 18.28 15.13
C GLN A 272 9.02 19.68 14.79
N LYS A 273 9.55 19.88 13.57
CA LYS A 273 10.00 21.19 13.07
C LYS A 273 8.82 22.15 12.93
N ALA A 274 7.77 21.75 12.21
CA ALA A 274 6.56 22.56 12.05
C ALA A 274 5.91 22.92 13.40
N PHE A 275 5.85 21.98 14.34
CA PHE A 275 5.41 22.24 15.72
C PHE A 275 6.23 23.35 16.40
N ARG A 276 7.57 23.28 16.33
CA ARG A 276 8.46 24.33 16.88
C ARG A 276 8.26 25.68 16.21
N GLU A 277 8.08 25.71 14.89
CA GLU A 277 7.88 26.93 14.09
C GLU A 277 6.58 27.70 14.47
N VAL A 278 5.54 27.00 14.93
CA VAL A 278 4.31 27.61 15.48
C VAL A 278 4.23 27.63 17.02
N GLY A 279 5.31 27.27 17.72
CA GLY A 279 5.39 27.33 19.19
C GLY A 279 4.59 26.27 19.95
N LEU A 280 4.33 25.10 19.34
CA LEU A 280 3.64 23.97 19.96
C LEU A 280 4.62 22.96 20.58
N ASP A 281 4.26 22.40 21.74
CA ASP A 281 4.99 21.28 22.37
C ASP A 281 4.48 19.94 21.80
N PHE A 282 5.31 19.31 20.95
CA PHE A 282 5.02 18.02 20.34
C PHE A 282 4.71 16.93 21.38
N ALA A 283 5.37 16.92 22.55
CA ALA A 283 5.15 15.88 23.56
C ALA A 283 3.73 15.90 24.15
N LYS A 284 2.99 17.01 24.00
CA LYS A 284 1.58 17.13 24.44
C LYS A 284 0.58 16.73 23.35
N GLN A 285 1.05 16.26 22.20
CA GLN A 285 0.23 15.86 21.05
C GLN A 285 0.73 14.56 20.38
N GLY A 286 1.95 14.12 20.66
CA GLY A 286 2.56 12.89 20.14
C GLY A 286 2.17 11.62 20.89
N VAL A 287 2.06 10.51 20.14
CA VAL A 287 1.82 9.14 20.57
C VAL A 287 2.74 8.21 19.79
N ALA A 288 3.35 7.21 20.43
CA ALA A 288 4.20 6.23 19.75
C ALA A 288 3.54 4.84 19.69
N ILE A 289 3.70 4.15 18.55
CA ILE A 289 3.38 2.74 18.38
C ILE A 289 4.65 2.02 17.88
N THR A 290 5.23 1.18 18.73
CA THR A 290 6.63 0.77 18.61
C THR A 290 6.91 -0.49 19.42
N GLN A 291 7.95 -1.25 19.07
CA GLN A 291 8.49 -2.25 19.98
C GLN A 291 9.02 -1.56 21.25
N GLU A 292 8.86 -2.21 22.40
CA GLU A 292 9.38 -1.72 23.68
C GLU A 292 10.91 -1.61 23.65
N ASN A 293 11.47 -0.57 24.27
CA ASN A 293 12.90 -0.24 24.28
C ASN A 293 13.53 0.06 22.90
N SER A 294 12.72 0.30 21.85
CA SER A 294 13.23 0.79 20.55
C SER A 294 13.78 2.23 20.65
N LEU A 295 14.35 2.76 19.56
CA LEU A 295 14.72 4.18 19.50
C LEU A 295 13.52 5.10 19.77
N LEU A 296 12.40 4.88 19.08
CA LEU A 296 11.18 5.69 19.19
C LEU A 296 10.50 5.52 20.55
N ASP A 297 10.54 4.32 21.13
CA ASP A 297 9.99 4.08 22.47
C ASP A 297 10.77 4.84 23.55
N ASN A 298 12.09 4.87 23.43
CA ASN A 298 12.96 5.65 24.31
C ASN A 298 12.78 7.16 24.10
N THR A 299 12.73 7.64 22.86
CA THR A 299 12.43 9.06 22.55
C THR A 299 11.11 9.49 23.19
N ALA A 300 10.01 8.78 22.92
CA ALA A 300 8.69 9.10 23.45
C ALA A 300 8.63 9.05 25.00
N ARG A 301 9.40 8.15 25.62
CA ARG A 301 9.51 8.01 27.07
C ARG A 301 10.36 9.11 27.72
N ILE A 302 11.38 9.62 27.03
CA ILE A 302 12.29 10.67 27.53
C ILE A 302 11.66 12.07 27.33
N GLU A 303 11.06 12.32 26.18
CA GLU A 303 10.35 13.58 25.88
C GLU A 303 8.99 13.70 26.60
N GLY A 304 8.43 12.59 27.11
CA GLY A 304 7.19 12.58 27.88
C GLY A 304 5.95 12.74 27.01
N TRP A 305 5.86 11.97 25.92
CA TRP A 305 4.73 11.92 24.99
C TRP A 305 3.45 11.40 25.68
N LEU A 306 2.27 11.70 25.11
CA LEU A 306 0.96 11.38 25.71
C LEU A 306 0.76 9.88 25.98
N ALA A 307 1.20 9.02 25.06
CA ALA A 307 1.08 7.57 25.19
C ALA A 307 2.13 6.82 24.34
N ARG A 308 2.36 5.55 24.72
CA ARG A 308 3.18 4.58 24.00
C ARG A 308 2.44 3.25 23.97
N PHE A 309 2.34 2.61 22.82
CA PHE A 309 1.68 1.32 22.63
C PHE A 309 2.65 0.29 22.02
N PRO A 310 2.64 -0.97 22.49
CA PRO A 310 3.59 -1.98 22.04
C PRO A 310 3.24 -2.50 20.63
N MET A 311 4.28 -2.68 19.81
CA MET A 311 4.27 -3.48 18.59
C MET A 311 5.18 -4.70 18.79
N PHE A 312 4.59 -5.88 18.93
CA PHE A 312 5.33 -7.08 19.32
C PHE A 312 6.23 -7.64 18.21
N ASP A 313 7.28 -8.37 18.58
CA ASP A 313 8.23 -8.99 17.66
C ASP A 313 7.55 -10.05 16.76
N TRP A 314 6.61 -10.83 17.30
CA TRP A 314 5.78 -11.82 16.62
C TRP A 314 4.62 -11.26 15.76
N VAL A 315 4.45 -9.92 15.70
CA VAL A 315 3.54 -9.24 14.76
C VAL A 315 4.33 -8.76 13.55
N GLY A 316 4.03 -9.27 12.36
CA GLY A 316 4.61 -8.78 11.10
C GLY A 316 4.00 -7.44 10.71
N GLY A 317 4.76 -6.55 10.04
CA GLY A 317 4.24 -5.22 9.67
C GLY A 317 2.97 -5.29 8.82
N ARG A 318 2.98 -6.11 7.76
CA ARG A 318 1.81 -6.36 6.88
C ARG A 318 0.64 -7.10 7.52
N THR A 319 0.81 -7.64 8.74
CA THR A 319 -0.23 -8.32 9.54
C THR A 319 -0.48 -7.61 10.88
N SER A 320 -0.15 -6.32 10.95
CA SER A 320 -0.24 -5.53 12.20
C SER A 320 -1.55 -4.75 12.38
N GLU A 321 -2.46 -4.77 11.42
CA GLU A 321 -3.71 -3.99 11.45
C GLU A 321 -4.56 -4.29 12.69
N MET A 322 -4.66 -5.57 13.08
CA MET A 322 -5.38 -6.01 14.27
C MET A 322 -4.63 -5.73 15.60
N SER A 323 -3.51 -5.01 15.56
CA SER A 323 -2.76 -4.54 16.74
C SER A 323 -2.98 -3.04 16.98
N ALA A 324 -2.31 -2.45 17.96
CA ALA A 324 -2.39 -1.01 18.22
C ALA A 324 -2.18 -0.14 16.95
N VAL A 325 -1.37 -0.62 15.98
CA VAL A 325 -1.11 0.05 14.68
C VAL A 325 -2.39 0.50 13.97
N GLY A 326 -3.37 -0.40 13.80
CA GLY A 326 -4.65 -0.10 13.15
C GLY A 326 -5.75 0.24 14.14
N LEU A 327 -5.83 -0.50 15.25
CA LEU A 327 -6.91 -0.32 16.22
C LEU A 327 -6.92 1.06 16.90
N LEU A 328 -5.76 1.70 17.12
CA LEU A 328 -5.73 3.04 17.71
C LEU A 328 -6.29 4.13 16.78
N PRO A 329 -5.78 4.33 15.55
CA PRO A 329 -6.37 5.32 14.65
C PRO A 329 -7.84 5.02 14.34
N ALA A 330 -8.21 3.74 14.15
CA ALA A 330 -9.59 3.36 13.88
C ALA A 330 -10.55 3.74 15.04
N ALA A 331 -10.18 3.44 16.29
CA ALA A 331 -10.99 3.80 17.46
C ALA A 331 -11.13 5.32 17.65
N LEU A 332 -10.09 6.10 17.33
CA LEU A 332 -10.13 7.57 17.37
C LEU A 332 -11.02 8.17 16.26
N GLN A 333 -11.16 7.48 15.13
CA GLN A 333 -12.15 7.81 14.09
C GLN A 333 -13.57 7.33 14.43
N GLY A 334 -13.79 6.66 15.56
CA GLY A 334 -15.09 6.15 15.97
C GLY A 334 -15.50 4.82 15.32
N ILE A 335 -14.55 4.11 14.70
CA ILE A 335 -14.79 2.77 14.11
C ILE A 335 -14.86 1.72 15.23
N ASP A 336 -15.80 0.79 15.16
CA ASP A 336 -15.91 -0.30 16.14
C ASP A 336 -14.82 -1.36 15.92
N ILE A 337 -13.70 -1.15 16.59
CA ILE A 337 -12.56 -2.06 16.60
C ILE A 337 -12.85 -3.42 17.26
N ARG A 338 -13.86 -3.54 18.11
CA ARG A 338 -14.22 -4.83 18.73
C ARG A 338 -15.01 -5.69 17.73
N GLU A 339 -15.85 -5.07 16.90
CA GLU A 339 -16.48 -5.73 15.76
C GLU A 339 -15.47 -6.11 14.66
N MET A 340 -14.43 -5.30 14.40
CA MET A 340 -13.31 -5.70 13.51
C MET A 340 -12.65 -6.99 13.99
N LEU A 341 -12.25 -7.03 15.27
CA LEU A 341 -11.62 -8.20 15.88
C LEU A 341 -12.57 -9.41 15.87
N ALA A 342 -13.85 -9.23 16.19
CA ALA A 342 -14.85 -10.30 16.17
C ALA A 342 -15.01 -10.91 14.77
N GLY A 343 -15.15 -10.08 13.73
CA GLY A 343 -15.25 -10.55 12.35
C GLY A 343 -14.02 -11.28 11.85
N ALA A 344 -12.84 -10.77 12.21
CA ALA A 344 -11.57 -11.44 11.94
C ALA A 344 -11.46 -12.79 12.68
N SER A 345 -11.94 -12.87 13.92
CA SER A 345 -11.92 -14.07 14.78
C SER A 345 -12.82 -15.19 14.23
N LEU A 346 -14.01 -14.84 13.75
CA LEU A 346 -14.95 -15.75 13.09
C LEU A 346 -14.38 -16.32 11.79
N MET A 347 -13.72 -15.49 10.99
CA MET A 347 -13.03 -15.96 9.78
C MET A 347 -11.85 -16.89 10.11
N ASP A 348 -11.11 -16.60 11.18
CA ASP A 348 -10.10 -17.52 11.70
C ASP A 348 -10.68 -18.88 12.11
N GLU A 349 -11.83 -18.90 12.78
CA GLU A 349 -12.53 -20.15 13.17
C GLU A 349 -13.00 -20.94 11.95
N ALA A 350 -13.61 -20.27 10.97
CA ALA A 350 -13.95 -20.86 9.67
C ALA A 350 -12.74 -21.51 8.98
N ASN A 351 -11.56 -20.87 9.08
CA ASN A 351 -10.32 -21.35 8.47
C ASN A 351 -9.59 -22.45 9.26
N ARG A 352 -10.09 -22.88 10.43
CA ARG A 352 -9.54 -24.04 11.17
C ARG A 352 -10.13 -25.38 10.72
N THR A 353 -11.17 -25.39 9.88
CA THR A 353 -11.73 -26.64 9.34
C THR A 353 -10.77 -27.31 8.36
N LYS A 354 -10.64 -28.65 8.48
CA LYS A 354 -9.72 -29.43 7.64
C LYS A 354 -10.33 -29.91 6.33
N VAL A 355 -11.62 -29.67 6.10
CA VAL A 355 -12.28 -29.98 4.82
C VAL A 355 -12.09 -28.80 3.88
N VAL A 356 -11.33 -28.97 2.80
CA VAL A 356 -10.97 -27.89 1.86
C VAL A 356 -12.20 -27.15 1.33
N LYS A 357 -13.25 -27.86 0.90
CA LYS A 357 -14.53 -27.26 0.44
C LYS A 357 -15.20 -26.33 1.47
N ASN A 358 -14.91 -26.49 2.75
CA ASN A 358 -15.48 -25.70 3.84
C ASN A 358 -14.50 -24.65 4.40
N ASN A 359 -13.27 -24.55 3.86
CA ASN A 359 -12.22 -23.67 4.34
C ASN A 359 -11.96 -22.56 3.30
N PRO A 360 -12.43 -21.31 3.52
CA PRO A 360 -12.37 -20.28 2.48
C PRO A 360 -10.94 -19.83 2.16
N ALA A 361 -10.03 -19.80 3.13
CA ALA A 361 -8.62 -19.50 2.87
C ALA A 361 -7.91 -20.61 2.08
N ALA A 362 -8.24 -21.89 2.35
CA ALA A 362 -7.71 -23.01 1.57
C ALA A 362 -8.26 -23.02 0.14
N LEU A 363 -9.54 -22.69 -0.06
CA LEU A 363 -10.12 -22.50 -1.39
C LEU A 363 -9.44 -21.35 -2.16
N LEU A 364 -9.19 -20.20 -1.52
CA LEU A 364 -8.42 -19.11 -2.15
C LEU A 364 -7.01 -19.57 -2.52
N ALA A 365 -6.26 -20.17 -1.59
CA ALA A 365 -4.90 -20.65 -1.84
C ALA A 365 -4.84 -21.71 -2.96
N LEU A 366 -5.80 -22.63 -3.01
CA LEU A 366 -5.96 -23.62 -4.09
C LEU A 366 -6.26 -22.96 -5.43
N CYS A 367 -7.15 -21.96 -5.46
CA CYS A 367 -7.46 -21.21 -6.67
C CYS A 367 -6.27 -20.39 -7.17
N TRP A 368 -5.50 -19.78 -6.28
CA TRP A 368 -4.27 -19.06 -6.63
C TRP A 368 -3.22 -20.02 -7.17
N TYR A 369 -2.99 -21.16 -6.49
CA TYR A 369 -2.02 -22.18 -6.91
C TYR A 369 -2.39 -22.77 -8.28
N TRP A 370 -3.67 -23.08 -8.50
CA TRP A 370 -4.15 -23.46 -9.81
C TRP A 370 -3.90 -22.37 -10.85
N ALA A 371 -4.37 -21.15 -10.61
CA ALA A 371 -4.31 -20.07 -11.60
C ALA A 371 -2.88 -19.64 -11.95
N SER A 372 -1.92 -19.75 -11.02
CA SER A 372 -0.52 -19.33 -11.16
C SER A 372 0.46 -20.48 -11.51
N ASP A 373 -0.06 -21.68 -11.81
CA ASP A 373 0.74 -22.91 -12.00
C ASP A 373 1.62 -23.26 -10.77
N GLY A 374 1.30 -22.72 -9.59
CA GLY A 374 2.11 -22.83 -8.38
C GLY A 374 3.44 -22.05 -8.42
N ILE A 375 3.71 -21.28 -9.49
CA ILE A 375 4.99 -20.62 -9.77
C ILE A 375 4.87 -19.13 -10.08
N GLY A 376 3.69 -18.53 -9.86
CA GLY A 376 3.46 -17.12 -10.16
C GLY A 376 3.26 -16.80 -11.64
N SER A 377 2.80 -17.77 -12.45
CA SER A 377 2.65 -17.60 -13.91
C SER A 377 1.63 -16.53 -14.33
N LYS A 378 0.72 -16.16 -13.42
CA LYS A 378 -0.32 -15.15 -13.59
C LYS A 378 -0.38 -14.16 -12.43
N ASP A 379 -0.64 -12.90 -12.78
CA ASP A 379 -0.92 -11.81 -11.85
C ASP A 379 -2.33 -11.94 -11.24
N MET A 380 -2.49 -11.47 -10.01
CA MET A 380 -3.77 -11.43 -9.29
C MET A 380 -4.40 -10.04 -9.43
N VAL A 381 -5.60 -9.96 -10.01
CA VAL A 381 -6.32 -8.68 -10.20
C VAL A 381 -7.48 -8.55 -9.23
N ILE A 382 -7.40 -7.61 -8.29
CA ILE A 382 -8.43 -7.34 -7.29
C ILE A 382 -9.39 -6.27 -7.83
N LEU A 383 -10.67 -6.62 -7.97
CA LEU A 383 -11.71 -5.75 -8.55
C LEU A 383 -12.86 -5.55 -7.55
N PRO A 384 -12.75 -4.60 -6.61
CA PRO A 384 -13.84 -4.28 -5.71
C PRO A 384 -14.88 -3.38 -6.41
N TYR A 385 -16.17 -3.72 -6.26
CA TYR A 385 -17.29 -2.90 -6.75
C TYR A 385 -17.95 -2.16 -5.58
N LYS A 386 -17.14 -1.41 -4.84
CA LYS A 386 -17.56 -0.51 -3.76
C LYS A 386 -16.47 0.55 -3.56
N ASP A 387 -16.86 1.82 -3.53
CA ASP A 387 -15.92 2.94 -3.48
C ASP A 387 -15.01 2.92 -2.26
N SER A 388 -15.54 2.60 -1.07
CA SER A 388 -14.78 2.53 0.18
C SER A 388 -13.76 1.37 0.23
N LEU A 389 -13.83 0.41 -0.70
CA LEU A 389 -12.84 -0.68 -0.81
C LEU A 389 -11.70 -0.35 -1.79
N LEU A 390 -11.60 0.90 -2.28
CA LEU A 390 -10.56 1.39 -3.20
C LEU A 390 -9.13 1.01 -2.79
N LEU A 391 -8.80 1.10 -1.49
CA LEU A 391 -7.46 0.84 -0.98
C LEU A 391 -7.20 -0.65 -0.67
N PHE A 392 -8.20 -1.53 -0.80
CA PHE A 392 -8.04 -2.96 -0.51
C PHE A 392 -7.01 -3.62 -1.42
N SER A 393 -6.93 -3.24 -2.70
CA SER A 393 -5.91 -3.73 -3.63
C SER A 393 -4.49 -3.33 -3.19
N ARG A 394 -4.30 -2.12 -2.65
CA ARG A 394 -3.00 -1.61 -2.15
C ARG A 394 -2.59 -2.27 -0.83
N TYR A 395 -3.54 -2.52 0.05
CA TYR A 395 -3.32 -3.33 1.25
C TYR A 395 -2.87 -4.75 0.87
N LEU A 396 -3.59 -5.39 -0.07
CA LEU A 396 -3.24 -6.72 -0.58
C LEU A 396 -1.93 -6.75 -1.36
N GLN A 397 -1.51 -5.65 -2.01
CA GLN A 397 -0.18 -5.56 -2.61
C GLN A 397 0.93 -5.83 -1.58
N GLN A 398 0.92 -5.18 -0.41
CA GLN A 398 1.92 -5.52 0.61
C GLN A 398 1.68 -6.91 1.20
N LEU A 399 0.45 -7.24 1.61
CA LEU A 399 0.16 -8.50 2.29
C LEU A 399 0.54 -9.72 1.45
N VAL A 400 0.27 -9.70 0.14
CA VAL A 400 0.56 -10.80 -0.78
C VAL A 400 1.99 -10.70 -1.33
N MET A 401 2.41 -9.56 -1.88
CA MET A 401 3.70 -9.47 -2.61
C MET A 401 4.91 -9.52 -1.68
N GLU A 402 4.87 -8.86 -0.51
CA GLU A 402 5.98 -8.90 0.46
C GLU A 402 6.04 -10.27 1.19
N SER A 403 4.90 -10.98 1.30
CA SER A 403 4.87 -12.33 1.85
C SER A 403 5.33 -13.40 0.85
N LEU A 404 4.90 -13.32 -0.41
CA LEU A 404 5.08 -14.40 -1.39
C LEU A 404 6.24 -14.16 -2.38
N GLY A 405 6.66 -12.91 -2.57
CA GLY A 405 7.78 -12.53 -3.44
C GLY A 405 9.13 -12.95 -2.84
N LYS A 406 9.61 -14.15 -3.16
CA LYS A 406 10.74 -14.80 -2.46
C LYS A 406 11.70 -15.50 -3.41
N GLU A 407 12.99 -15.20 -3.26
CA GLU A 407 14.06 -15.76 -4.09
C GLU A 407 14.31 -17.25 -3.80
N PHE A 408 14.23 -17.66 -2.52
CA PHE A 408 14.52 -19.01 -2.06
C PHE A 408 13.32 -19.66 -1.37
N ASP A 409 13.27 -20.99 -1.41
CA ASP A 409 12.35 -21.82 -0.61
C ASP A 409 12.97 -22.20 0.75
N LEU A 410 12.20 -22.92 1.58
CA LEU A 410 12.61 -23.36 2.92
C LEU A 410 13.73 -24.43 2.91
N ASP A 411 13.97 -25.08 1.78
CA ASP A 411 15.07 -26.04 1.58
C ASP A 411 16.32 -25.37 0.98
N GLY A 412 16.25 -24.07 0.67
CA GLY A 412 17.34 -23.27 0.11
C GLY A 412 17.45 -23.26 -1.41
N ASN A 413 16.48 -23.84 -2.13
CA ASN A 413 16.44 -23.83 -3.59
C ASN A 413 16.01 -22.45 -4.11
N ARG A 414 16.60 -22.00 -5.23
CA ARG A 414 16.27 -20.70 -5.84
C ARG A 414 15.00 -20.77 -6.71
N VAL A 415 13.85 -20.43 -6.13
CA VAL A 415 12.53 -20.51 -6.77
C VAL A 415 12.07 -19.22 -7.46
N ASN A 416 12.43 -18.04 -6.96
CA ASN A 416 11.94 -16.73 -7.46
C ASN A 416 10.40 -16.63 -7.51
N GLN A 417 9.74 -17.15 -6.47
CA GLN A 417 8.29 -17.24 -6.31
C GLN A 417 7.63 -15.85 -6.12
N GLY A 418 6.34 -15.73 -6.43
CA GLY A 418 5.54 -14.55 -6.12
C GLY A 418 4.13 -14.57 -6.72
N LEU A 419 3.29 -13.64 -6.29
CA LEU A 419 2.03 -13.30 -6.96
C LEU A 419 1.96 -11.77 -7.05
N THR A 420 2.08 -11.22 -8.27
CA THR A 420 1.92 -9.78 -8.51
C THR A 420 0.47 -9.40 -8.28
N VAL A 421 0.20 -8.44 -7.40
CA VAL A 421 -1.15 -7.91 -7.17
C VAL A 421 -1.30 -6.55 -7.84
N TYR A 422 -2.41 -6.33 -8.54
CA TYR A 422 -2.88 -4.99 -8.89
C TYR A 422 -4.41 -4.93 -8.86
N GLY A 423 -4.97 -3.73 -8.87
CA GLY A 423 -6.40 -3.51 -8.71
C GLY A 423 -6.71 -2.07 -8.34
N ASN A 424 -7.91 -1.60 -8.65
CA ASN A 424 -8.39 -0.28 -8.28
C ASN A 424 -9.87 -0.36 -7.85
N LYS A 425 -10.84 -0.07 -8.71
CA LYS A 425 -12.28 -0.30 -8.42
C LYS A 425 -13.16 -0.37 -9.67
N GLY A 426 -14.18 -1.22 -9.60
CA GLY A 426 -15.31 -1.23 -10.52
C GLY A 426 -16.36 -0.18 -10.15
N SER A 427 -17.05 0.46 -11.10
CA SER A 427 -16.93 0.28 -12.55
C SER A 427 -15.80 1.08 -13.21
N THR A 428 -15.10 1.97 -12.50
CA THR A 428 -14.06 2.87 -13.04
C THR A 428 -13.06 2.16 -13.95
N ASP A 429 -12.57 0.98 -13.55
CA ASP A 429 -11.56 0.23 -14.31
C ASP A 429 -12.02 -0.25 -15.69
N GLN A 430 -13.34 -0.32 -15.93
CA GLN A 430 -13.93 -0.62 -17.24
C GLN A 430 -13.54 0.43 -18.29
N HIS A 431 -13.28 1.66 -17.84
CA HIS A 431 -12.81 2.78 -18.66
C HIS A 431 -11.27 2.95 -18.62
N ALA A 432 -10.56 1.99 -18.02
CA ALA A 432 -9.10 1.95 -17.94
C ALA A 432 -8.53 0.64 -18.51
N TYR A 433 -8.33 -0.39 -17.66
CA TYR A 433 -7.54 -1.58 -18.00
C TYR A 433 -8.34 -2.88 -18.17
N ILE A 434 -9.66 -2.89 -17.96
CA ILE A 434 -10.49 -4.08 -18.26
C ILE A 434 -10.37 -4.51 -19.73
N GLN A 435 -10.06 -3.60 -20.67
CA GLN A 435 -9.75 -3.96 -22.06
C GLN A 435 -8.54 -4.90 -22.19
N GLN A 436 -7.47 -4.67 -21.41
CA GLN A 436 -6.32 -5.58 -21.33
C GLN A 436 -6.73 -6.93 -20.72
N LEU A 437 -7.59 -6.92 -19.69
CA LEU A 437 -8.06 -8.17 -19.08
C LEU A 437 -8.92 -9.00 -20.04
N ARG A 438 -9.77 -8.33 -20.84
CA ARG A 438 -10.72 -8.99 -21.74
C ARG A 438 -10.05 -9.48 -23.03
N GLU A 439 -9.28 -8.64 -23.72
CA GLU A 439 -8.74 -8.93 -25.06
C GLU A 439 -7.20 -9.01 -25.12
N GLY A 440 -6.51 -8.57 -24.07
CA GLY A 440 -5.05 -8.65 -23.97
C GLY A 440 -4.50 -10.02 -23.53
N VAL A 441 -3.22 -10.04 -23.16
CA VAL A 441 -2.47 -11.25 -22.79
C VAL A 441 -3.14 -11.99 -21.61
N HIS A 442 -3.10 -13.32 -21.60
CA HIS A 442 -3.69 -14.15 -20.53
C HIS A 442 -2.67 -14.43 -19.41
N ASN A 443 -2.06 -13.36 -18.88
CA ASN A 443 -1.12 -13.39 -17.76
C ASN A 443 -1.77 -13.06 -16.40
N PHE A 444 -3.08 -13.25 -16.23
CA PHE A 444 -3.78 -12.85 -15.00
C PHE A 444 -4.97 -13.75 -14.66
N PHE A 445 -5.42 -13.69 -13.40
CA PHE A 445 -6.74 -14.12 -12.95
C PHE A 445 -7.40 -13.01 -12.11
N ALA A 446 -8.74 -12.94 -12.12
CA ALA A 446 -9.48 -11.90 -11.41
C ALA A 446 -10.02 -12.39 -10.05
N THR A 447 -10.12 -11.51 -9.07
CA THR A 447 -10.94 -11.68 -7.87
C THR A 447 -11.85 -10.47 -7.73
N PHE A 448 -13.15 -10.68 -7.94
CA PHE A 448 -14.18 -9.68 -7.71
C PHE A 448 -14.48 -9.59 -6.22
N ILE A 449 -14.57 -8.37 -5.66
CA ILE A 449 -15.15 -8.13 -4.33
C ILE A 449 -16.52 -7.49 -4.53
N GLU A 450 -17.56 -8.26 -4.21
CA GLU A 450 -18.97 -7.88 -4.37
C GLU A 450 -19.56 -7.48 -3.02
N VAL A 451 -20.37 -6.42 -3.02
CA VAL A 451 -21.08 -5.96 -1.82
C VAL A 451 -22.58 -5.94 -2.12
N LEU A 452 -23.35 -6.79 -1.44
CA LEU A 452 -24.78 -6.99 -1.75
C LEU A 452 -25.66 -5.79 -1.34
N ARG A 453 -25.18 -4.94 -0.43
CA ARG A 453 -25.83 -3.70 0.00
C ARG A 453 -25.01 -2.50 -0.44
N ASP A 454 -25.50 -1.77 -1.43
CA ASP A 454 -24.89 -0.53 -1.91
C ASP A 454 -25.09 0.63 -0.92
N ARG A 455 -26.26 0.68 -0.23
CA ARG A 455 -26.63 1.73 0.74
C ARG A 455 -27.31 1.19 2.01
N PRO A 456 -27.26 1.92 3.14
CA PRO A 456 -28.11 1.65 4.30
C PRO A 456 -29.61 1.67 3.92
N PRO A 457 -30.47 0.81 4.50
CA PRO A 457 -31.90 0.74 4.15
C PRO A 457 -32.61 2.09 4.23
N GLY A 458 -33.57 2.34 3.33
CA GLY A 458 -34.35 3.58 3.30
C GLY A 458 -33.63 4.78 2.65
N HIS A 459 -32.45 4.55 2.06
CA HIS A 459 -31.71 5.55 1.26
C HIS A 459 -31.81 5.25 -0.25
N ASP A 460 -32.86 4.51 -0.61
CA ASP A 460 -33.15 4.01 -1.95
C ASP A 460 -33.54 5.17 -2.87
N TRP A 461 -32.74 5.42 -3.91
CA TRP A 461 -33.01 6.45 -4.91
C TRP A 461 -33.02 5.80 -6.29
N GLU A 462 -34.20 5.78 -6.91
CA GLU A 462 -34.39 5.36 -8.29
C GLU A 462 -33.85 6.43 -9.25
N LEU A 463 -33.02 6.01 -10.19
CA LEU A 463 -32.59 6.83 -11.34
C LEU A 463 -33.64 6.75 -12.46
N GLU A 464 -34.18 5.56 -12.66
CA GLU A 464 -35.26 5.20 -13.58
C GLU A 464 -36.21 4.23 -12.85
N PRO A 465 -37.48 4.06 -13.28
CA PRO A 465 -38.47 3.29 -12.51
C PRO A 465 -38.03 1.87 -12.16
N GLY A 466 -37.83 1.61 -10.87
CA GLY A 466 -37.33 0.34 -10.34
C GLY A 466 -35.83 0.07 -10.55
N VAL A 467 -35.01 1.09 -10.81
CA VAL A 467 -33.55 0.95 -11.04
C VAL A 467 -32.76 2.01 -10.26
N THR A 468 -31.86 1.57 -9.37
CA THR A 468 -31.01 2.43 -8.54
C THR A 468 -29.57 2.53 -9.06
N CYS A 469 -28.75 3.38 -8.44
CA CYS A 469 -27.30 3.37 -8.62
C CYS A 469 -26.66 1.99 -8.30
N GLY A 470 -27.19 1.28 -7.31
CA GLY A 470 -26.70 -0.05 -6.89
C GLY A 470 -26.93 -1.10 -7.97
N ASP A 471 -28.09 -1.08 -8.62
CA ASP A 471 -28.44 -2.02 -9.71
C ASP A 471 -27.51 -1.86 -10.91
N TYR A 472 -27.17 -0.62 -11.29
CA TYR A 472 -26.15 -0.38 -12.31
C TYR A 472 -24.77 -0.89 -11.87
N LEU A 473 -24.34 -0.66 -10.63
CA LEU A 473 -23.03 -1.12 -10.14
C LEU A 473 -22.93 -2.65 -10.12
N PHE A 474 -24.00 -3.33 -9.68
CA PHE A 474 -24.12 -4.79 -9.72
C PHE A 474 -24.17 -5.35 -11.16
N GLY A 475 -24.95 -4.72 -12.04
CA GLY A 475 -25.00 -5.06 -13.47
C GLY A 475 -23.64 -4.91 -14.16
N MET A 476 -22.89 -3.88 -13.79
CA MET A 476 -21.51 -3.64 -14.25
C MET A 476 -20.53 -4.70 -13.74
N LEU A 477 -20.67 -5.18 -12.50
CA LEU A 477 -19.91 -6.32 -11.98
C LEU A 477 -20.23 -7.58 -12.78
N GLN A 478 -21.49 -8.01 -12.82
CA GLN A 478 -21.88 -9.28 -13.43
C GLN A 478 -21.66 -9.29 -14.95
N GLY A 479 -21.77 -8.13 -15.61
CA GLY A 479 -21.36 -7.91 -17.00
C GLY A 479 -19.86 -8.13 -17.22
N THR A 480 -19.00 -7.49 -16.40
CA THR A 480 -17.54 -7.66 -16.49
C THR A 480 -17.14 -9.11 -16.20
N ARG A 481 -17.65 -9.68 -15.11
CA ARG A 481 -17.43 -11.06 -14.68
C ARG A 481 -17.81 -12.08 -15.75
N SER A 482 -18.86 -11.79 -16.53
CA SER A 482 -19.32 -12.66 -17.62
C SER A 482 -18.55 -12.43 -18.93
N ALA A 483 -18.14 -11.20 -19.24
CA ALA A 483 -17.28 -10.90 -20.39
C ALA A 483 -15.86 -11.49 -20.24
N LEU A 484 -15.31 -11.49 -19.02
CA LEU A 484 -14.05 -12.17 -18.70
C LEU A 484 -14.18 -13.70 -18.85
N TYR A 485 -15.21 -14.29 -18.24
CA TYR A 485 -15.49 -15.73 -18.33
C TYR A 485 -15.77 -16.23 -19.76
N ALA A 486 -16.43 -15.41 -20.59
CA ALA A 486 -16.64 -15.71 -22.02
C ALA A 486 -15.30 -15.80 -22.78
N ASN A 487 -14.33 -14.94 -22.44
CA ASN A 487 -12.99 -14.91 -23.01
C ASN A 487 -11.98 -15.83 -22.26
N ASP A 488 -12.47 -16.91 -21.65
CA ASP A 488 -11.70 -17.93 -20.91
C ASP A 488 -10.85 -17.41 -19.75
N ARG A 489 -11.15 -16.23 -19.21
CA ARG A 489 -10.41 -15.66 -18.07
C ARG A 489 -10.96 -16.19 -16.75
N GLU A 490 -10.07 -16.74 -15.94
CA GLU A 490 -10.41 -17.33 -14.64
C GLU A 490 -10.75 -16.23 -13.61
N SER A 491 -11.80 -16.46 -12.81
CA SER A 491 -12.24 -15.48 -11.81
C SER A 491 -12.78 -16.11 -10.53
N ILE A 492 -12.36 -15.56 -9.39
CA ILE A 492 -12.95 -15.75 -8.06
C ILE A 492 -13.99 -14.65 -7.81
N THR A 493 -15.02 -14.89 -7.01
CA THR A 493 -15.88 -13.83 -6.46
C THR A 493 -16.02 -13.99 -4.96
N VAL A 494 -15.56 -12.99 -4.21
CA VAL A 494 -15.75 -12.86 -2.75
C VAL A 494 -16.89 -11.88 -2.55
N THR A 495 -17.96 -12.30 -1.89
CA THR A 495 -19.16 -11.48 -1.69
C THR A 495 -19.32 -11.20 -0.20
N VAL A 496 -19.59 -9.95 0.18
CA VAL A 496 -19.99 -9.58 1.55
C VAL A 496 -21.37 -8.90 1.54
N GLN A 497 -22.14 -9.09 2.61
CA GLN A 497 -23.48 -8.51 2.72
C GLN A 497 -23.46 -6.97 2.70
N GLU A 498 -22.48 -6.36 3.37
CA GLU A 498 -22.28 -4.92 3.53
C GLU A 498 -20.81 -4.67 3.93
N VAL A 499 -20.27 -3.46 3.72
CA VAL A 499 -18.96 -3.07 4.27
C VAL A 499 -19.18 -2.54 5.68
N THR A 500 -18.72 -3.30 6.67
CA THR A 500 -18.86 -3.03 8.11
C THR A 500 -17.56 -3.40 8.81
N PRO A 501 -17.32 -2.94 10.06
CA PRO A 501 -16.12 -3.30 10.79
C PRO A 501 -15.90 -4.83 10.86
N ARG A 502 -16.98 -5.58 11.10
CA ARG A 502 -17.00 -7.06 11.09
C ARG A 502 -16.63 -7.65 9.72
N SER A 503 -17.19 -7.17 8.61
CA SER A 503 -16.90 -7.76 7.29
C SER A 503 -15.51 -7.38 6.76
N VAL A 504 -15.00 -6.18 7.07
CA VAL A 504 -13.61 -5.78 6.75
C VAL A 504 -12.61 -6.60 7.58
N GLY A 505 -12.87 -6.80 8.88
CA GLY A 505 -12.04 -7.68 9.71
C GLY A 505 -11.98 -9.12 9.18
N ALA A 506 -13.12 -9.65 8.72
CA ALA A 506 -13.18 -10.95 8.07
C ALA A 506 -12.41 -11.00 6.74
N LEU A 507 -12.51 -9.96 5.89
CA LEU A 507 -11.75 -9.88 4.63
C LEU A 507 -10.23 -9.87 4.87
N ILE A 508 -9.76 -9.12 5.88
CA ILE A 508 -8.34 -9.10 6.27
C ILE A 508 -7.89 -10.51 6.69
N ALA A 509 -8.60 -11.13 7.65
CA ALA A 509 -8.26 -12.45 8.18
C ALA A 509 -8.28 -13.56 7.10
N LEU A 510 -9.19 -13.47 6.14
CA LEU A 510 -9.30 -14.40 5.01
C LEU A 510 -8.04 -14.37 4.13
N TYR A 511 -7.57 -13.17 3.75
CA TYR A 511 -6.40 -13.04 2.88
C TYR A 511 -5.08 -13.28 3.61
N GLU A 512 -4.94 -12.88 4.88
CA GLU A 512 -3.78 -13.24 5.71
C GLU A 512 -3.59 -14.76 5.77
N ARG A 513 -4.69 -15.48 6.01
CA ARG A 513 -4.67 -16.94 6.07
C ARG A 513 -4.41 -17.58 4.71
N ALA A 514 -5.01 -17.08 3.64
CA ALA A 514 -4.80 -17.60 2.28
C ALA A 514 -3.34 -17.43 1.85
N VAL A 515 -2.69 -16.32 2.21
CA VAL A 515 -1.23 -16.12 2.04
C VAL A 515 -0.43 -17.16 2.84
N GLY A 516 -0.76 -17.41 4.11
CA GLY A 516 -0.09 -18.42 4.92
C GLY A 516 -0.21 -19.85 4.35
N ILE A 517 -1.39 -20.23 3.87
CA ILE A 517 -1.64 -21.54 3.23
C ILE A 517 -0.90 -21.62 1.88
N TYR A 518 -1.02 -20.63 1.00
CA TYR A 518 -0.34 -20.62 -0.30
C TYR A 518 1.19 -20.70 -0.13
N ALA A 519 1.76 -19.94 0.80
CA ALA A 519 3.19 -19.98 1.11
C ALA A 519 3.66 -21.40 1.50
N SER A 520 2.85 -22.12 2.29
CA SER A 520 3.14 -23.53 2.63
C SER A 520 2.93 -24.49 1.45
N LEU A 521 2.03 -24.20 0.50
CA LEU A 521 1.89 -25.00 -0.73
C LEU A 521 3.11 -24.84 -1.66
N VAL A 522 3.73 -23.66 -1.69
CA VAL A 522 4.90 -23.32 -2.52
C VAL A 522 6.24 -23.32 -1.76
N ASN A 523 6.26 -23.85 -0.53
CA ASN A 523 7.46 -24.08 0.30
C ASN A 523 8.27 -22.84 0.70
N ILE A 524 7.67 -21.66 0.91
CA ILE A 524 8.39 -20.41 1.26
C ILE A 524 8.08 -19.88 2.67
N ASN A 525 9.05 -19.19 3.29
CA ASN A 525 8.79 -18.40 4.50
C ASN A 525 7.98 -17.13 4.14
N ALA A 526 6.69 -17.11 4.48
CA ALA A 526 5.81 -15.96 4.27
C ALA A 526 6.19 -14.70 5.07
N TYR A 527 6.98 -14.84 6.14
CA TYR A 527 6.95 -13.90 7.27
C TYR A 527 8.23 -13.05 7.43
N HIS A 528 9.34 -13.42 6.78
CA HIS A 528 10.51 -12.52 6.62
C HIS A 528 10.34 -11.53 5.44
N GLN A 529 11.30 -10.61 5.25
CA GLN A 529 11.35 -9.67 4.11
C GLN A 529 12.79 -9.26 3.69
N PRO A 530 13.71 -10.20 3.39
CA PRO A 530 15.14 -9.90 3.20
C PRO A 530 15.43 -8.92 2.04
N GLY A 531 14.60 -8.88 1.00
CA GLY A 531 14.83 -8.06 -0.20
C GLY A 531 14.89 -6.55 0.04
N VAL A 532 14.24 -6.02 1.08
CA VAL A 532 14.19 -4.56 1.32
C VAL A 532 15.52 -4.00 1.86
N GLU A 533 16.38 -4.85 2.42
CA GLU A 533 17.65 -4.41 3.03
C GLU A 533 18.70 -4.00 1.99
N ALA A 534 18.60 -4.47 0.75
CA ALA A 534 19.47 -4.04 -0.35
C ALA A 534 19.23 -2.56 -0.70
N GLY A 535 17.96 -2.15 -0.82
CA GLY A 535 17.58 -0.76 -1.12
C GLY A 535 18.01 0.22 -0.03
N LYS A 536 17.84 -0.16 1.25
CA LYS A 536 18.26 0.66 2.40
C LYS A 536 19.78 0.91 2.41
N LYS A 537 20.59 -0.12 2.08
CA LYS A 537 22.05 0.01 2.00
C LYS A 537 22.48 0.94 0.86
N ALA A 538 21.93 0.74 -0.34
CA ALA A 538 22.20 1.62 -1.49
C ALA A 538 21.82 3.09 -1.21
N ALA A 539 20.67 3.34 -0.55
CA ALA A 539 20.28 4.68 -0.14
C ALA A 539 21.26 5.30 0.88
N ALA A 540 21.75 4.53 1.85
CA ALA A 540 22.75 4.98 2.81
C ALA A 540 24.11 5.31 2.15
N GLU A 541 24.51 4.55 1.12
CA GLU A 541 25.70 4.82 0.32
C GLU A 541 25.58 6.14 -0.47
N VAL A 542 24.41 6.41 -1.06
CA VAL A 542 24.12 7.72 -1.72
C VAL A 542 24.20 8.87 -0.71
N LEU A 543 23.67 8.72 0.50
CA LEU A 543 23.78 9.75 1.55
C LEU A 543 25.24 9.95 2.01
N ALA A 544 26.04 8.88 2.08
CA ALA A 544 27.47 8.97 2.36
C ALA A 544 28.25 9.66 1.22
N LEU A 545 27.85 9.45 -0.03
CA LEU A 545 28.37 10.15 -1.20
C LEU A 545 28.04 11.65 -1.16
N GLN A 546 26.80 12.04 -0.86
CA GLN A 546 26.42 13.44 -0.68
C GLN A 546 27.27 14.13 0.42
N LYS A 547 27.54 13.44 1.53
CA LYS A 547 28.42 13.95 2.60
C LYS A 547 29.87 14.13 2.14
N ARG A 548 30.42 13.24 1.30
CA ARG A 548 31.76 13.43 0.71
C ARG A 548 31.83 14.62 -0.24
N VAL A 549 30.80 14.82 -1.06
CA VAL A 549 30.69 16.00 -1.94
C VAL A 549 30.71 17.30 -1.11
N LEU A 550 29.96 17.37 0.00
CA LEU A 550 30.01 18.51 0.91
C LEU A 550 31.40 18.72 1.53
N SER A 551 32.10 17.65 1.93
CA SER A 551 33.46 17.75 2.49
C SER A 551 34.44 18.32 1.47
N VAL A 552 34.50 17.75 0.26
CA VAL A 552 35.43 18.18 -0.81
C VAL A 552 35.16 19.63 -1.24
N LEU A 553 33.89 20.04 -1.34
CA LEU A 553 33.52 21.43 -1.65
C LEU A 553 33.92 22.39 -0.52
N ASN A 554 33.71 22.00 0.74
CA ASN A 554 34.10 22.79 1.91
C ASN A 554 35.63 22.94 1.99
N GLU A 555 36.38 21.84 1.85
CA GLU A 555 37.86 21.81 1.82
C GLU A 555 38.45 22.67 0.71
N ALA A 556 37.83 22.67 -0.48
CA ALA A 556 38.22 23.55 -1.58
C ALA A 556 37.95 25.04 -1.29
N SER A 557 36.83 25.33 -0.62
CA SER A 557 36.44 26.69 -0.20
C SER A 557 37.32 27.27 0.92
N CYS A 558 37.94 26.43 1.74
CA CYS A 558 38.83 26.84 2.83
C CYS A 558 40.30 27.10 2.42
N LYS A 559 40.62 26.99 1.12
CA LYS A 559 41.97 27.30 0.59
C LYS A 559 42.10 28.79 0.28
N GLU A 560 43.32 29.33 0.41
CA GLU A 560 43.65 30.69 -0.03
C GLU A 560 44.71 30.65 -1.17
N PRO A 561 44.37 31.11 -2.40
CA PRO A 561 43.02 31.41 -2.88
C PRO A 561 42.13 30.16 -2.94
N VAL A 562 40.81 30.36 -2.99
CA VAL A 562 39.81 29.28 -3.12
C VAL A 562 40.15 28.40 -4.31
N GLU A 563 40.14 27.08 -4.11
CA GLU A 563 40.36 26.12 -5.19
C GLU A 563 39.10 26.02 -6.06
N PRO A 564 39.14 26.41 -7.35
CA PRO A 564 38.05 26.10 -8.26
C PRO A 564 38.07 24.60 -8.55
N LEU A 565 36.88 23.98 -8.61
CA LEU A 565 36.71 22.59 -9.03
C LEU A 565 35.68 22.51 -10.16
N SER A 566 35.96 21.68 -11.16
CA SER A 566 34.98 21.26 -12.16
C SER A 566 34.03 20.20 -11.60
N LEU A 567 32.96 19.89 -12.34
CA LEU A 567 32.02 18.82 -11.97
C LEU A 567 32.74 17.46 -11.93
N GLU A 568 33.58 17.22 -12.92
CA GLU A 568 34.41 16.04 -13.11
C GLU A 568 35.44 15.90 -11.97
N GLU A 569 36.10 16.99 -11.55
CA GLU A 569 37.03 16.98 -10.42
C GLU A 569 36.34 16.67 -9.08
N VAL A 570 35.12 17.16 -8.86
CA VAL A 570 34.31 16.80 -7.67
C VAL A 570 33.89 15.33 -7.73
N ALA A 571 33.41 14.87 -8.89
CA ALA A 571 33.01 13.48 -9.11
C ALA A 571 34.16 12.49 -8.88
N GLU A 572 35.35 12.78 -9.44
CA GLU A 572 36.57 11.98 -9.28
C GLU A 572 37.00 11.94 -7.80
N ARG A 573 37.13 13.10 -7.14
CA ARG A 573 37.55 13.20 -5.73
C ARG A 573 36.59 12.51 -4.75
N CYS A 574 35.29 12.49 -5.04
CA CYS A 574 34.28 11.87 -4.17
C CYS A 574 34.01 10.39 -4.48
N HIS A 575 34.47 9.93 -5.64
CA HIS A 575 34.01 8.72 -6.34
C HIS A 575 32.49 8.68 -6.46
N ALA A 576 31.91 9.80 -6.93
CA ALA A 576 30.47 10.02 -6.99
C ALA A 576 29.96 10.11 -8.45
N PRO A 577 28.86 9.41 -8.80
CA PRO A 577 28.15 9.66 -10.05
C PRO A 577 27.67 11.11 -10.15
N GLU A 578 27.72 11.67 -11.37
CA GLU A 578 27.34 13.06 -11.65
C GLU A 578 25.88 13.35 -11.25
N GLU A 579 24.99 12.36 -11.32
CA GLU A 579 23.58 12.50 -10.94
C GLU A 579 23.40 12.88 -9.46
N ILE A 580 24.32 12.46 -8.57
CA ILE A 580 24.28 12.85 -7.15
C ILE A 580 24.61 14.34 -7.00
N ILE A 581 25.62 14.82 -7.72
CA ILE A 581 26.04 16.23 -7.66
C ILE A 581 24.98 17.11 -8.33
N ALA A 582 24.43 16.68 -9.47
CA ALA A 582 23.33 17.36 -10.16
C ALA A 582 22.07 17.43 -9.30
N HIS A 583 21.72 16.34 -8.58
CA HIS A 583 20.63 16.35 -7.61
C HIS A 583 20.88 17.35 -6.47
N MET A 584 22.08 17.37 -5.89
CA MET A 584 22.42 18.33 -4.82
C MET A 584 22.38 19.79 -5.33
N ALA A 585 22.88 20.06 -6.53
CA ALA A 585 22.87 21.38 -7.14
C ALA A 585 21.44 21.86 -7.46
N ALA A 586 20.57 20.98 -7.96
CA ALA A 586 19.16 21.26 -8.21
C ALA A 586 18.31 21.47 -6.94
N ASN A 587 18.90 21.29 -5.75
CA ASN A 587 18.26 21.50 -4.44
C ASN A 587 19.06 22.52 -3.58
N ASP A 588 19.87 23.38 -4.20
CA ASP A 588 20.71 24.40 -3.53
C ASP A 588 21.70 23.86 -2.47
N ARG A 589 21.95 22.54 -2.45
CA ARG A 589 22.88 21.84 -1.54
C ARG A 589 24.27 21.61 -2.14
N ALA A 590 24.47 21.95 -3.42
CA ALA A 590 25.77 22.00 -4.09
C ALA A 590 25.80 23.15 -5.12
N LEU A 591 26.92 23.28 -5.83
CA LEU A 591 27.27 24.43 -6.66
C LEU A 591 26.24 24.78 -7.75
N ILE A 592 25.91 26.07 -7.86
CA ILE A 592 25.36 26.67 -9.09
C ILE A 592 26.48 27.42 -9.82
N ALA A 593 26.64 27.17 -11.11
CA ALA A 593 27.65 27.81 -11.96
C ALA A 593 27.01 28.87 -12.88
N GLU A 594 27.57 30.10 -12.90
CA GLU A 594 27.19 31.14 -13.86
C GLU A 594 28.24 31.31 -14.98
N GLY A 595 27.93 30.85 -16.18
CA GLY A 595 28.69 31.18 -17.40
C GLY A 595 28.50 30.20 -18.56
N SER A 596 29.38 30.31 -19.56
CA SER A 596 29.48 29.34 -20.65
C SER A 596 30.37 28.18 -20.24
N CYS A 597 30.16 26.99 -20.79
CA CYS A 597 30.85 25.74 -20.44
C CYS A 597 32.38 25.72 -20.68
N GLY A 598 32.98 26.83 -21.15
CA GLY A 598 34.44 27.02 -21.21
C GLY A 598 34.96 28.23 -20.41
N SER A 599 34.10 28.98 -19.71
CA SER A 599 34.45 30.13 -18.87
C SER A 599 33.28 30.51 -17.94
N PRO A 600 33.17 29.91 -16.74
CA PRO A 600 32.34 30.47 -15.66
C PRO A 600 32.89 31.82 -15.21
N ARG A 601 32.02 32.80 -14.93
CA ARG A 601 32.44 34.17 -14.55
C ARG A 601 32.73 34.33 -13.06
N SER A 602 32.08 33.53 -12.22
CA SER A 602 32.33 33.46 -10.78
C SER A 602 31.73 32.18 -10.22
N ILE A 603 32.35 31.61 -9.19
CA ILE A 603 31.76 30.59 -8.33
C ILE A 603 31.26 31.29 -7.07
N LYS A 604 29.99 31.09 -6.69
CA LYS A 604 29.48 31.48 -5.37
C LYS A 604 29.46 30.24 -4.48
N VAL A 605 30.33 30.21 -3.49
CA VAL A 605 30.26 29.19 -2.42
C VAL A 605 29.11 29.55 -1.51
N PHE A 606 28.12 28.67 -1.37
CA PHE A 606 27.09 28.80 -0.33
C PHE A 606 27.64 28.25 0.98
N LEU A 607 28.33 29.09 1.75
CA LEU A 607 28.67 28.83 3.14
C LEU A 607 27.42 28.98 4.02
N GLY A 608 26.45 28.08 3.87
CA GLY A 608 25.47 27.84 4.91
C GLY A 608 26.18 27.24 6.11
N GLU A 609 25.96 27.78 7.32
CA GLU A 609 26.62 27.35 8.56
C GLU A 609 26.17 25.93 8.98
N CYS A 610 26.64 24.93 8.26
CA CYS A 610 26.28 23.53 8.45
C CYS A 610 27.11 22.93 9.60
N ASN A 611 26.85 23.37 10.83
CA ASN A 611 27.35 22.71 12.03
C ASN A 611 26.64 21.36 12.20
N VAL A 612 27.18 20.34 11.50
CA VAL A 612 26.57 19.00 11.38
C VAL A 612 26.34 18.36 12.75
N ASP A 613 27.23 18.61 13.71
CA ASP A 613 27.13 18.05 15.06
C ASP A 613 25.98 18.67 15.88
N ALA A 614 25.61 19.92 15.60
CA ALA A 614 24.48 20.61 16.25
C ALA A 614 23.10 20.27 15.65
N LEU A 615 23.06 19.53 14.53
CA LEU A 615 21.82 19.06 13.89
C LEU A 615 21.38 17.65 14.34
N TYR A 616 22.19 16.98 15.16
CA TYR A 616 21.98 15.58 15.58
C TYR A 616 22.28 15.33 17.07
N ALA A 617 22.37 16.40 17.88
CA ALA A 617 22.48 16.39 19.34
C ALA A 617 21.16 16.79 20.01
#